data_AF-A0A3M1ZLY5-F1
#
_entry.id   AF-A0A3M1ZLY5-F1
#
_cell.length_a   1.000
_cell.length_b   1.000
_cell.length_c   1.000
_cell.angle_alpha   90.00
_cell.angle_beta   90.00
_cell.angle_gamma   90.00
#
_symmetry.space_group_name_H-M   'P 1'
#
loop_
_entity.id
_entity.type
_entity.pdbx_description
1 polymer ?
#
loop_
_entity_poly.entity_id
_entity_poly.type
_entity_poly.pdbx_seq_one_letter_code
_entity_poly.pdbx_strand_id
1 'polypeptide(L)' 'MSACAVVGRPIPKADGPQKVTGRTIYIHDLQIPGMLYGKIKYSDRASARIVSIDTSEA' A
#
# COMPACT_ATOMS: atom_id res chain seq x y z
N MET A 1 5.83 -32.68 20.09
CA MET A 1 5.75 -31.40 19.37
C MET A 1 5.38 -30.33 20.38
N SER A 2 6.24 -29.33 20.57
CA SER A 2 5.94 -28.26 21.51
C SER A 2 4.75 -27.46 21.00
N ALA A 3 3.69 -27.35 21.79
CA ALA A 3 2.51 -26.58 21.42
C ALA A 3 2.90 -25.10 21.31
N CYS A 4 2.70 -24.50 20.13
CA CYS A 4 2.94 -23.08 19.96
C CYS A 4 1.95 -22.32 20.85
N ALA A 5 2.46 -21.67 21.91
CA ALA A 5 1.65 -21.07 22.96
C ALA A 5 0.61 -20.07 22.43
N VAL A 6 0.79 -19.52 21.22
CA VAL A 6 -0.01 -18.44 20.65
C VAL A 6 -1.10 -18.95 19.69
N VAL A 7 -0.92 -20.11 19.07
CA VAL A 7 -1.81 -20.60 18.00
C VAL A 7 -3.15 -21.07 18.59
N GLY A 8 -4.26 -20.65 17.98
CA GLY A 8 -5.61 -21.05 18.37
C GLY A 8 -6.23 -20.26 19.53
N ARG A 9 -5.53 -19.25 20.06
CA ARG A 9 -6.05 -18.39 21.14
C ARG A 9 -6.62 -17.07 20.61
N PRO A 10 -7.72 -16.54 21.17
CA PRO A 10 -8.30 -15.26 20.78
C PRO A 10 -7.50 -14.08 21.37
N ILE A 11 -6.24 -13.93 20.94
CA ILE A 11 -5.37 -12.87 21.42
C ILE A 11 -5.73 -11.57 20.69
N PRO A 12 -6.03 -10.47 21.41
CA PRO A 12 -6.29 -9.19 20.77
C PRO A 12 -5.11 -8.73 19.92
N LYS A 13 -5.41 -8.21 18.73
CA LYS A 13 -4.40 -7.67 17.83
C LYS A 13 -3.92 -6.32 18.38
N ALA A 14 -2.60 -6.15 18.54
CA ALA A 14 -2.03 -4.95 19.17
C ALA A 14 -2.39 -3.64 18.45
N ASP A 15 -2.40 -3.64 17.11
CA ASP A 15 -2.81 -2.51 16.27
C ASP A 15 -4.33 -2.43 16.05
N GLY A 16 -5.08 -3.44 16.49
CA GLY A 16 -6.52 -3.57 16.27
C GLY A 16 -7.31 -2.34 16.72
N PRO A 17 -7.17 -1.89 17.98
CA PRO A 17 -7.88 -0.71 18.49
C PRO A 17 -7.62 0.55 17.65
N GLN A 18 -6.38 0.81 17.24
CA GLN A 18 -6.05 1.99 16.45
C GLN A 18 -6.65 1.91 15.04
N LYS A 19 -6.74 0.72 14.44
CA LYS A 19 -7.32 0.52 13.12
C LYS A 19 -8.83 0.69 13.12
N VAL A 20 -9.53 0.12 14.11
CA VAL A 20 -10.99 0.21 14.19
C VAL A 20 -11.49 1.57 14.63
N THR A 21 -10.64 2.37 15.30
CA THR A 21 -10.97 3.74 15.72
C THR A 21 -10.54 4.81 14.73
N GLY A 22 -9.96 4.44 13.58
CA GLY A 22 -9.47 5.39 12.57
C GLY A 22 -8.25 6.21 13.00
N ARG A 23 -7.53 5.76 14.04
CA ARG A 23 -6.33 6.46 14.57
C ARG A 23 -5.03 6.00 13.91
N THR A 24 -5.08 4.93 13.11
CA THR A 24 -3.92 4.46 12.35
C THR A 24 -3.68 5.40 11.18
N ILE A 25 -2.48 5.97 11.10
CA ILE A 25 -2.05 6.78 9.96
C ILE A 25 -1.54 5.83 8.88
N TYR A 26 -2.14 5.89 7.70
CA TYR A 26 -1.72 5.17 6.51
C TYR A 26 -0.96 6.10 5.56
N ILE A 27 -0.29 5.51 4.56
CA ILE A 27 0.50 6.26 3.57
C ILE A 27 -0.32 7.33 2.82
N HIS A 28 -1.63 7.12 2.67
CA HIS A 28 -2.53 8.07 2.01
C HIS A 28 -2.91 9.26 2.89
N ASP A 29 -2.70 9.16 4.21
CA ASP A 29 -2.97 10.24 5.16
C ASP A 29 -1.78 11.19 5.31
N LEU A 30 -0.61 10.82 4.78
CA LEU A 30 0.61 11.61 4.88
C LEU A 30 0.56 12.82 3.94
N GLN A 31 0.91 13.98 4.48
CA GLN A 31 1.16 15.21 3.73
C GLN A 31 2.52 15.76 4.15
N ILE A 32 3.43 15.91 3.19
CA ILE A 32 4.81 16.32 3.42
C ILE A 32 5.09 17.58 2.59
N PRO A 33 5.77 18.61 3.13
CA PRO A 33 6.17 19.78 2.34
C PRO A 33 6.94 19.38 1.09
N GLY A 34 6.49 19.88 -0.08
CA GLY A 34 7.09 19.55 -1.38
C GLY A 34 6.63 18.22 -2.01
N MET A 35 5.59 17.57 -1.49
CA MET A 35 5.08 16.32 -2.04
C MET A 35 4.55 16.48 -3.47
N LEU A 36 5.10 15.71 -4.40
CA LEU A 36 4.61 15.59 -5.78
C LEU A 36 3.55 14.49 -5.86
N TYR A 37 2.58 14.67 -6.76
CA TYR A 37 1.54 13.69 -7.05
C TYR A 37 1.83 13.03 -8.41
N GLY A 38 2.00 11.70 -8.39
CA GLY A 38 2.23 10.91 -9.61
C GLY A 38 0.95 10.28 -10.14
N LYS A 39 0.90 10.07 -11.46
CA LYS A 39 -0.14 9.25 -12.10
C LYS A 39 0.52 8.24 -13.03
N ILE A 40 0.01 7.01 -13.00
CA ILE A 40 0.55 5.91 -13.81
C ILE A 40 -0.21 5.83 -15.13
N LYS A 41 0.51 5.91 -16.26
CA LYS A 41 0.00 5.54 -17.58
C LYS A 41 0.17 4.04 -17.78
N TYR A 42 -0.89 3.30 -17.56
CA TYR A 42 -0.90 1.85 -17.76
C TYR A 42 -0.85 1.46 -19.24
N SER A 43 -0.31 0.27 -19.50
CA SER A 43 -0.42 -0.35 -20.83
C SER A 43 -1.86 -0.73 -21.12
N ASP A 44 -2.25 -0.59 -22.38
CA ASP A 44 -3.52 -1.08 -22.93
C ASP A 44 -3.42 -2.54 -23.44
N ARG A 45 -2.25 -3.17 -23.31
CA ARG A 45 -1.97 -4.52 -23.81
C ARG A 45 -1.50 -5.42 -22.68
N ALA A 46 -1.99 -6.67 -22.69
CA ALA A 46 -1.57 -7.68 -21.72
C ALA A 46 -0.11 -8.17 -21.95
N SER A 47 0.35 -8.18 -23.21
CA SER A 47 1.73 -8.51 -23.58
C SER A 47 2.16 -7.72 -24.80
N ALA A 48 3.26 -6.98 -24.68
CA ALA A 48 3.88 -6.22 -25.76
C ALA A 48 5.35 -5.93 -25.40
N ARG A 49 6.15 -5.62 -26.42
CA ARG A 49 7.51 -5.10 -26.23
C ARG A 49 7.46 -3.57 -26.26
N ILE A 50 7.99 -2.92 -25.23
CA ILE A 50 8.16 -1.46 -25.23
C ILE A 50 9.30 -1.12 -26.19
N VAL A 51 9.03 -0.27 -27.18
CA VAL A 51 10.02 0.18 -28.18
C VAL A 51 10.49 1.59 -27.87
N SER A 52 9.57 2.47 -27.46
CA SER A 52 9.84 3.85 -27.08
C SER A 52 8.75 4.37 -26.14
N ILE A 53 9.04 5.48 -25.45
CA ILE A 53 8.08 6.25 -24.66
C ILE A 53 8.29 7.72 -25.04
N ASP A 54 7.24 8.39 -25.50
CA ASP A 54 7.23 9.82 -25.77
C ASP A 54 6.54 10.55 -24.61
N THR A 55 7.22 11.54 -24.03
CA THR A 55 6.75 12.34 -22.90
C THR A 55 6.74 13.83 -23.23
N SER A 56 6.77 14.21 -24.51
CA SER A 56 6.84 15.62 -24.93
C SER A 56 5.63 16.46 -24.50
N GLU A 57 4.47 15.84 -24.36
CA GLU A 57 3.22 16.48 -23.92
C GLU A 57 2.84 16.18 -22.46
N ALA A 58 3.75 15.56 -21.70
CA ALA A 58 3.50 15.16 -20.31
C ALA A 58 3.31 16.36 -19.36
#